data_AF-A0AAW1P3E5-F1
#
_entry.id   AF-A0AAW1P3E5-F1
#
_cell.length_a   1.000
_cell.length_b   1.000
_cell.length_c   1.000
_cell.angle_alpha   90.00
_cell.angle_beta   90.00
_cell.angle_gamma   90.00
#
_symmetry.space_group_name_H-M   'P 1'
#
loop_
_entity.id
_entity.type
_entity.pdbx_description
1 polymer ?
#
loop_
_entity_poly.entity_id
_entity_poly.type
_entity_poly.pdbx_seq_one_letter_code
_entity_poly.pdbx_strand_id
1 'polypeptide(L)'
;MQVDKSAFTVVKLYRDCLKLADYIGAKEGTNSKQLRSHVRQQFKRNLSETDPKKIEEQKDAAIRGLSNYMFHEASRMAKEQQPKAPQ
;
A
#
# COMPACT_ATOMS: atom_id res chain seq x y z
N MET A 1 -4.11 -23.76 8.66
CA MET A 1 -4.06 -23.21 7.29
C MET A 1 -2.62 -22.84 6.97
N GLN A 2 -1.90 -23.64 6.19
CA GLN A 2 -0.64 -23.20 5.60
C GLN A 2 -0.99 -22.26 4.45
N VAL A 3 -0.93 -20.95 4.71
CA VAL A 3 -0.98 -19.96 3.63
C VAL A 3 0.31 -20.16 2.84
N ASP A 4 0.16 -20.55 1.58
CA ASP A 4 1.26 -20.85 0.67
C ASP A 4 2.16 -19.61 0.54
N LYS A 5 3.25 -19.56 1.33
CA LYS A 5 4.21 -18.45 1.37
C LYS A 5 4.86 -18.21 0.00
N SER A 6 4.75 -19.16 -0.93
CA SER A 6 5.23 -19.07 -2.31
C SER A 6 4.48 -18.04 -3.16
N ALA A 7 3.27 -17.63 -2.78
CA ALA A 7 2.41 -16.81 -3.66
C ALA A 7 2.65 -15.29 -3.57
N PHE A 8 3.32 -14.77 -2.54
CA PHE A 8 3.52 -13.33 -2.36
C PHE A 8 4.91 -12.89 -2.80
N THR A 9 5.03 -12.52 -4.08
CA THR A 9 6.28 -12.06 -4.67
C THR A 9 6.42 -10.54 -4.60
N VAL A 10 7.66 -10.03 -4.65
CA VAL A 10 7.94 -8.58 -4.72
C VAL A 10 7.22 -7.93 -5.91
N VAL A 11 7.03 -8.67 -7.00
CA VAL A 11 6.28 -8.21 -8.18
C VAL A 11 4.80 -7.97 -7.86
N LYS A 12 4.16 -8.85 -7.08
CA LYS A 12 2.77 -8.63 -6.65
C LYS A 12 2.68 -7.42 -5.72
N LEU A 13 3.56 -7.34 -4.73
CA LEU A 13 3.63 -6.20 -3.80
C LEU A 13 3.79 -4.86 -4.55
N TYR A 14 4.68 -4.80 -5.53
CA TYR A 14 4.85 -3.62 -6.39
C TYR A 14 3.57 -3.23 -7.13
N ARG A 15 2.88 -4.21 -7.74
CA ARG A 15 1.62 -3.98 -8.46
C ARG A 15 0.52 -3.49 -7.53
N ASP A 16 0.44 -4.03 -6.32
CA ASP A 16 -0.57 -3.64 -5.35
C ASP A 16 -0.31 -2.21 -4.82
N CYS A 17 0.95 -1.83 -4.61
CA CYS A 17 1.32 -0.44 -4.32
C CYS A 17 0.94 0.53 -5.46
N LEU A 18 1.10 0.13 -6.73
CA LEU A 18 0.67 0.95 -7.87
C LEU A 18 -0.85 1.10 -7.95
N LYS A 19 -1.60 0.01 -7.73
CA LYS A 19 -3.07 0.07 -7.69
C LYS A 19 -3.55 0.99 -6.57
N LEU A 20 -2.92 0.93 -5.40
CA LEU A 20 -3.27 1.81 -4.29
C LEU A 20 -2.99 3.28 -4.63
N ALA A 21 -1.84 3.57 -5.27
CA ALA A 21 -1.54 4.92 -5.74
C ALA A 21 -2.59 5.45 -6.74
N ASP A 22 -3.07 4.59 -7.64
CA ASP A 22 -4.14 4.94 -8.59
C ASP A 22 -5.45 5.24 -7.85
N TYR A 23 -5.83 4.39 -6.90
CA TYR A 23 -7.02 4.56 -6.07
C TYR A 23 -6.98 5.85 -5.25
N ILE A 24 -5.88 6.11 -4.54
CA ILE A 24 -5.69 7.33 -3.74
C ILE A 24 -5.84 8.57 -4.63
N GLY A 25 -5.14 8.62 -5.76
CA GLY A 25 -5.19 9.78 -6.63
C GLY A 25 -6.60 10.02 -7.22
N ALA A 26 -7.30 8.94 -7.58
CA ALA A 26 -8.70 9.04 -8.03
C ALA A 26 -9.64 9.53 -6.92
N LYS A 27 -9.45 9.06 -5.69
CA LYS A 27 -10.33 9.37 -4.55
C LYS A 27 -10.10 10.77 -3.98
N GLU A 28 -8.84 11.16 -3.78
CA GLU A 28 -8.45 12.41 -3.14
C GLU A 28 -8.25 13.56 -4.16
N GLY A 29 -8.54 13.32 -5.44
CA GLY A 29 -8.34 14.32 -6.51
C GLY A 29 -6.88 14.71 -6.73
N THR A 30 -5.93 13.90 -6.26
CA THR A 30 -4.49 14.13 -6.38
C THR A 30 -3.90 13.45 -7.60
N ASN A 31 -2.72 13.90 -8.03
CA ASN A 31 -2.09 13.38 -9.23
C ASN A 31 -1.54 11.96 -9.03
N SER A 32 -2.30 10.94 -9.44
CA SER A 32 -1.88 9.52 -9.38
C SER A 32 -0.51 9.28 -10.01
N LYS A 33 -0.10 10.06 -11.03
CA LYS A 33 1.23 9.91 -11.66
C LYS A 33 2.36 10.22 -10.67
N GLN A 34 2.19 11.20 -9.79
CA GLN A 34 3.18 11.53 -8.76
C GLN A 34 3.30 10.40 -7.74
N LEU A 35 2.17 9.86 -7.25
CA LEU A 35 2.16 8.74 -6.32
C LEU A 35 2.81 7.48 -6.93
N ARG A 36 2.45 7.14 -8.19
CA ARG A 36 3.09 6.05 -8.92
C ARG A 36 4.59 6.27 -9.11
N SER A 37 5.01 7.51 -9.40
CA SER A 37 6.43 7.85 -9.52
C SER A 37 7.17 7.62 -8.20
N HIS A 38 6.56 7.98 -7.07
CA HIS A 38 7.13 7.72 -5.76
C HIS A 38 7.30 6.22 -5.49
N VAL A 39 6.25 5.42 -5.73
CA VAL A 39 6.32 3.95 -5.62
C VAL A 39 7.45 3.39 -6.50
N ARG A 40 7.52 3.80 -7.77
CA ARG A 40 8.57 3.38 -8.70
C ARG A 40 9.97 3.72 -8.19
N GLN A 41 10.17 4.94 -7.69
CA GLN A 41 11.46 5.36 -7.16
C GLN A 41 11.88 4.52 -5.95
N GLN A 42 10.97 4.23 -5.02
CA GLN A 42 11.32 3.41 -3.84
C GLN A 42 11.76 2.00 -4.25
N PHE A 43 11.03 1.34 -5.16
CA PHE A 43 11.42 0.01 -5.65
C PHE A 43 12.72 0.06 -6.46
N LYS A 44 12.94 1.11 -7.27
CA LYS A 44 14.16 1.27 -8.05
C LYS A 44 15.39 1.50 -7.16
N ARG A 45 15.27 2.26 -6.07
CA ARG A 45 16.38 2.53 -5.13
C ARG A 45 16.91 1.27 -4.47
N ASN A 46 16.06 0.25 -4.31
CA ASN A 46 16.41 -1.01 -3.67
C ASN A 46 16.61 -2.16 -4.66
N LEU A 47 16.64 -1.88 -5.97
CA LEU A 47 16.71 -2.92 -7.02
C LEU A 47 17.98 -3.78 -6.94
N SER A 48 19.09 -3.18 -6.50
CA SER A 48 20.38 -3.85 -6.36
C SER A 48 20.67 -4.34 -4.94
N GLU A 49 19.65 -4.37 -4.07
CA GLU A 49 19.81 -4.89 -2.72
C GLU A 49 19.98 -6.42 -2.76
N THR A 50 20.98 -6.93 -2.05
CA THR A 50 21.30 -8.36 -1.98
C THR A 50 21.23 -8.92 -0.57
N ASP A 51 21.19 -8.06 0.46
CA ASP A 51 21.02 -8.52 1.84
C ASP A 51 19.59 -9.04 2.05
N PRO A 52 19.41 -10.34 2.35
CA PRO A 52 18.09 -10.94 2.51
C PRO A 52 17.30 -10.32 3.65
N LYS A 53 17.96 -9.91 4.76
CA LYS A 53 17.28 -9.29 5.89
C LYS A 53 16.70 -7.94 5.50
N LYS A 54 17.50 -7.14 4.78
CA LYS A 54 17.11 -5.81 4.33
C LYS A 54 15.99 -5.87 3.27
N ILE A 55 15.99 -6.88 2.40
CA ILE A 55 14.89 -7.13 1.47
C ILE A 55 13.58 -7.42 2.21
N GLU A 56 13.61 -8.28 3.23
CA GLU A 56 12.41 -8.58 4.03
C GLU A 56 11.91 -7.35 4.81
N GLU A 57 12.81 -6.57 5.42
CA GLU A 57 12.45 -5.32 6.12
C GLU A 57 11.74 -4.32 5.19
N GLN A 58 12.20 -4.19 3.94
CA GLN A 58 11.57 -3.33 2.95
C GLN A 58 10.22 -3.87 2.46
N LYS A 59 10.09 -5.19 2.28
CA LYS A 59 8.80 -5.82 1.97
C LYS A 59 7.80 -5.55 3.09
N ASP A 60 8.20 -5.76 4.33
CA ASP A 60 7.36 -5.52 5.51
C ASP A 60 6.98 -4.04 5.65
N ALA A 61 7.90 -3.12 5.33
CA ALA A 61 7.59 -1.69 5.30
C ALA A 61 6.51 -1.36 4.25
N ALA A 62 6.63 -1.90 3.04
CA ALA A 62 5.63 -1.68 1.99
C ALA A 62 4.27 -2.33 2.33
N ILE A 63 4.26 -3.55 2.88
CA ILE A 63 3.04 -4.23 3.35
C ILE A 63 2.35 -3.41 4.44
N ARG A 64 3.11 -2.92 5.43
CA ARG A 64 2.57 -2.03 6.47
C ARG A 64 1.98 -0.75 5.89
N GLY A 65 2.64 -0.14 4.90
CA GLY A 65 2.11 1.03 4.20
C GLY A 65 0.75 0.78 3.55
N LEU A 66 0.60 -0.35 2.85
CA LEU A 66 -0.68 -0.77 2.26
C LEU A 66 -1.75 -0.98 3.33
N SER A 67 -1.45 -1.78 4.36
CA SER A 67 -2.38 -2.11 5.43
C SER A 67 -2.84 -0.88 6.22
N ASN A 68 -1.92 0.03 6.55
CA ASN A 68 -2.23 1.27 7.26
C ASN A 68 -3.21 2.14 6.48
N TYR A 69 -3.01 2.28 5.16
CA TYR A 69 -3.94 3.02 4.33
C TYR A 69 -5.31 2.35 4.26
N MET A 70 -5.37 1.05 4.00
CA MET A 70 -6.64 0.31 3.94
C MET A 70 -7.42 0.39 5.26
N PHE A 71 -6.72 0.32 6.40
CA PHE A 71 -7.33 0.45 7.71
C PHE A 71 -7.84 1.88 7.98
N HIS A 72 -7.05 2.90 7.61
CA HIS A 72 -7.46 4.30 7.70
C HIS A 72 -8.73 4.55 6.87
N GLU A 73 -8.76 4.05 5.65
CA GLU A 73 -9.93 4.15 4.76
C GLU A 73 -11.16 3.46 5.31
N ALA A 74 -11.03 2.21 5.79
CA ALA A 74 -12.14 1.49 6.40
C ALA A 74 -12.68 2.24 7.62
N SER A 75 -11.80 2.77 8.46
CA SER A 75 -12.16 3.56 9.64
C SER A 75 -12.88 4.86 9.27
N ARG A 76 -12.44 5.55 8.21
CA ARG A 76 -13.11 6.75 7.68
C ARG A 76 -14.54 6.43 7.22
N MET A 77 -14.70 5.40 6.39
CA MET A 77 -16.00 5.00 5.86
C MET A 77 -16.97 4.52 6.96
N ALA A 78 -16.46 3.86 8.00
CA ALA A 78 -17.27 3.46 9.15
C ALA A 78 -17.80 4.67 9.96
N LYS A 79 -16.99 5.72 10.12
CA LYS A 79 -17.40 6.96 10.79
C LYS A 79 -18.45 7.73 9.98
N GLU A 80 -18.31 7.78 8.66
CA GLU A 80 -19.27 8.43 7.76
C GLU A 80 -20.67 7.77 7.76
N GLN A 81 -20.72 6.46 8.05
CA GLN A 81 -21.96 5.68 8.12
C GLN A 81 -22.68 5.75 9.48
N GLN A 82 -22.07 6.37 10.51
CA GLN A 82 -22.76 6.56 11.78
C GLN A 82 -23.82 7.67 11.62
N PRO A 83 -25.11 7.40 11.92
CA PRO A 83 -26.13 8.43 11.91
C PRO A 83 -25.76 9.50 12.94
N LYS A 84 -25.80 10.78 12.53
CA LYS A 84 -25.63 11.90 13.46
C LYS A 84 -26.70 11.78 14.54
N ALA A 85 -26.28 11.66 15.80
CA ALA A 85 -27.20 11.66 16.92
C ALA A 85 -28.05 12.95 16.88
N PRO A 86 -29.37 12.89 17.09
CA PRO A 86 -30.19 14.09 17.18
C PRO A 86 -29.66 14.97 18.32
N GLN A 87 -29.42 16.25 18.00
CA GLN A 87 -29.12 17.29 18.97
C GLN A 87 -30.38 17.68 19.75
#